data_AF-A0AAW0Y414-F1
#
_entry.id   AF-A0AAW0Y414-F1
#
_cell.length_a   1.000
_cell.length_b   1.000
_cell.length_c   1.000
_cell.angle_alpha   90.00
_cell.angle_beta   90.00
_cell.angle_gamma   90.00
#
_symmetry.space_group_name_H-M   'P 1'
#
loop_
_entity.id
_entity.type
_entity.pdbx_description
1 polymer ?
#
loop_
_entity_poly.entity_id
_entity_poly.type
_entity_poly.pdbx_seq_one_letter_code
_entity_poly.pdbx_strand_id
1 'polypeptide(L)'
;DRTDPKCPKTSIIDFGLSTHPGQPWVYGDYEKNRIDKFLEFSPWTCYEAAMGQPVTTKSDVVGVALLIKQVIGMMDRKPHQLMTMALKGLRRDPKERPGLKTYLRATQKVIKFFTAKFG
;
A
#
# COMPACT_ATOMS: atom_id res chain seq x y z
N ASP A 1 -18.00 -10.50 11.86
CA ASP A 1 -17.93 -10.13 13.29
C ASP A 1 -16.52 -10.47 13.79
N ARG A 2 -15.89 -9.65 14.64
CA ARG A 2 -14.54 -9.91 15.17
C ARG A 2 -14.55 -10.88 16.36
N THR A 3 -15.74 -11.26 16.83
CA THR A 3 -15.97 -12.22 17.92
C THR A 3 -15.95 -13.67 17.48
N ASP A 4 -15.97 -13.95 16.16
CA ASP A 4 -15.87 -15.31 15.64
C ASP A 4 -14.43 -15.83 15.79
N PRO A 5 -14.18 -16.84 16.66
CA PRO A 5 -12.85 -17.41 16.86
C PRO A 5 -12.29 -18.10 15.62
N LYS A 6 -13.11 -18.39 14.59
CA LYS A 6 -12.68 -18.94 13.31
C LYS A 6 -12.21 -17.87 12.32
N CYS A 7 -12.45 -16.58 12.60
CA CYS A 7 -11.97 -15.50 11.75
C CYS A 7 -10.44 -15.39 11.88
N PRO A 8 -9.66 -15.65 10.81
CA PRO A 8 -8.22 -15.62 10.90
C PRO A 8 -7.74 -14.23 11.33
N LYS A 9 -7.01 -14.17 12.45
CA LYS A 9 -6.41 -12.92 12.93
C LYS A 9 -5.19 -12.61 12.07
N THR A 10 -5.20 -11.43 11.45
CA THR A 10 -4.05 -10.88 10.72
C THR A 10 -3.43 -9.76 11.56
N SER A 11 -2.10 -9.75 11.67
CA SER A 11 -1.34 -8.75 12.42
C SER A 11 -0.39 -8.00 11.48
N ILE A 12 -0.22 -6.69 11.71
CA ILE A 12 0.88 -5.91 11.14
C ILE A 12 2.00 -5.94 12.17
N ILE A 13 3.19 -6.37 11.75
CA ILE A 13 4.39 -6.50 12.59
C ILE A 13 5.53 -5.70 11.96
N ASP A 14 6.66 -5.64 12.67
CA ASP A 14 7.86 -4.88 12.29
C ASP A 14 7.61 -3.36 12.18
N PHE A 15 7.88 -2.67 13.30
CA PHE A 15 7.75 -1.21 13.40
C PHE A 15 9.12 -0.51 13.41
N GLY A 16 10.21 -1.21 13.06
CA GLY A 16 11.57 -0.68 13.12
C GLY A 16 11.82 0.54 12.22
N LEU A 17 11.01 0.70 11.18
CA LEU A 17 11.05 1.83 10.24
C LEU A 17 9.91 2.83 10.43
N SER A 18 9.09 2.66 11.48
CA SER A 18 8.01 3.59 11.77
C SER A 18 8.57 4.93 12.27
N THR A 19 7.95 6.04 11.85
CA THR A 19 8.35 7.39 12.25
C THR A 19 7.13 8.17 12.72
N HIS A 20 7.37 9.24 13.50
CA HIS A 20 6.28 10.16 13.80
C HIS A 20 5.86 10.91 12.52
N PRO A 21 4.55 11.20 12.35
CA PRO A 21 4.08 11.97 11.21
C PRO A 21 4.81 13.31 11.09
N GLY A 22 5.37 13.60 9.92
CA GLY A 22 6.10 14.85 9.65
C GLY A 22 7.60 14.79 9.94
N GLN A 23 8.13 13.70 10.50
CA GLN A 23 9.58 13.51 10.55
C GLN A 23 10.13 13.13 9.17
N PRO A 24 11.27 13.71 8.74
CA PRO A 24 12.00 13.24 7.57
C PRO A 24 12.29 11.75 7.70
N TRP A 25 12.02 10.99 6.65
CA TRP A 25 12.42 9.60 6.61
C TRP A 25 13.85 9.52 6.09
N VAL A 26 14.78 9.03 6.91
CA VAL A 26 16.18 8.88 6.54
C VAL A 26 16.46 7.39 6.43
N TYR A 27 16.61 6.91 5.20
CA TYR A 27 17.03 5.54 4.93
C TYR A 27 18.32 5.56 4.13
N GLY A 28 19.42 5.60 4.87
CA GLY A 28 20.77 5.65 4.32
C GLY A 28 21.09 6.95 3.57
N ASP A 29 22.39 7.20 3.40
CA ASP A 29 22.91 8.28 2.56
C ASP A 29 22.86 7.85 1.08
N TYR A 30 21.70 7.96 0.44
CA TYR A 30 21.59 7.65 -0.98
C TYR A 30 21.80 8.89 -1.86
N GLU A 31 22.61 8.72 -2.90
CA GLU A 31 22.82 9.73 -3.94
C GLU A 31 21.48 10.03 -4.65
N LYS A 32 20.98 11.27 -4.50
CA LYS A 32 19.73 11.75 -5.12
C LYS A 32 19.67 11.54 -6.64
N ASN A 33 20.80 11.32 -7.32
CA ASN A 33 20.85 11.11 -8.77
C ASN A 33 20.51 9.67 -9.21
N ARG A 34 20.15 8.77 -8.27
CA ARG A 34 19.85 7.35 -8.56
C ARG A 34 18.50 6.88 -8.03
N ILE A 35 17.53 7.78 -7.83
CA ILE A 35 16.22 7.44 -7.24
C ILE A 35 15.50 6.32 -7.99
N ASP A 36 15.44 6.39 -9.33
CA ASP A 36 14.74 5.35 -10.11
C ASP A 36 15.41 3.98 -9.93
N LYS A 37 16.75 3.93 -9.91
CA LYS A 37 17.50 2.70 -9.57
C LYS A 37 17.22 2.23 -8.15
N PHE A 38 17.15 3.14 -7.17
CA PHE A 38 16.83 2.78 -5.79
C PHE A 38 15.43 2.18 -5.67
N LEU A 39 14.44 2.72 -6.39
CA LEU A 39 13.09 2.17 -6.41
C LEU A 39 13.00 0.80 -7.12
N GLU A 40 13.93 0.50 -8.03
CA GLU A 40 14.09 -0.87 -8.56
C GLU A 40 14.63 -1.84 -7.51
N PHE A 41 15.58 -1.42 -6.67
CA PHE A 41 16.15 -2.25 -5.60
C PHE A 41 15.28 -2.37 -4.35
N SER A 42 14.49 -1.34 -4.04
CA SER A 42 13.56 -1.31 -2.92
C SER A 42 12.14 -1.04 -3.43
N PRO A 43 11.49 -2.06 -4.03
CA PRO A 43 10.23 -1.89 -4.74
C PRO A 43 9.05 -1.51 -3.81
N TRP A 44 9.26 -1.58 -2.50
CA TRP A 44 8.29 -1.23 -1.46
C TRP A 44 8.39 0.21 -0.96
N THR A 45 9.40 0.96 -1.40
CA THR A 45 9.63 2.33 -0.93
C THR A 45 8.81 3.34 -1.72
N CYS A 46 8.20 4.30 -1.02
CA CYS A 46 7.53 5.42 -1.67
C CYS A 46 8.53 6.47 -2.16
N TYR A 47 8.11 7.30 -3.12
CA TYR A 47 8.98 8.31 -3.73
C TYR A 47 9.54 9.30 -2.70
N GLU A 48 8.71 9.77 -1.76
CA GLU A 48 9.12 10.73 -0.73
C GLU A 48 10.23 10.16 0.16
N ALA A 49 10.07 8.89 0.55
CA ALA A 49 11.07 8.15 1.30
C ALA A 49 12.39 8.03 0.51
N ALA A 50 12.34 7.71 -0.79
CA ALA A 50 13.53 7.64 -1.63
C ALA A 50 14.22 9.01 -1.84
N MET A 51 13.49 10.12 -1.69
CA MET A 51 14.00 11.49 -1.77
C MET A 51 14.53 12.04 -0.44
N GLY A 52 14.40 11.29 0.65
CA GLY A 52 14.66 11.79 2.02
C GLY A 52 13.65 12.85 2.48
N GLN A 53 12.45 12.86 1.91
CA GLN A 53 11.38 13.78 2.28
C GLN A 53 10.56 13.24 3.47
N PRO A 54 9.84 14.11 4.20
CA PRO A 54 8.92 13.67 5.23
C PRO A 54 7.87 12.70 4.70
N VAL A 55 7.75 11.56 5.37
CA VAL A 55 6.72 10.57 5.08
C VAL A 55 5.45 10.89 5.86
N THR A 56 4.32 10.53 5.27
CA THR A 56 2.99 10.77 5.85
C THR A 56 2.13 9.52 5.74
N THR A 57 0.90 9.58 6.25
CA THR A 57 -0.09 8.52 6.01
C THR A 57 -0.38 8.26 4.53
N LYS A 58 -0.08 9.22 3.63
CA LYS A 58 -0.14 9.02 2.17
C LYS A 58 1.04 8.21 1.64
N SER A 59 2.18 8.24 2.31
CA SER A 59 3.33 7.38 2.00
C SER A 59 2.98 5.91 2.27
N ASP A 60 2.29 5.61 3.37
CA ASP A 60 1.84 4.25 3.70
C ASP A 60 0.86 3.66 2.67
N VAL A 61 0.12 4.52 1.96
CA VAL A 61 -0.76 4.08 0.87
C VAL A 61 0.01 3.36 -0.23
N VAL A 62 1.27 3.72 -0.47
CA VAL A 62 2.12 3.04 -1.47
C VAL A 62 2.31 1.58 -1.09
N GLY A 63 2.63 1.29 0.18
CA GLY A 63 2.78 -0.09 0.67
C GLY A 63 1.50 -0.91 0.49
N VAL A 64 0.34 -0.34 0.85
CA VAL A 64 -0.96 -0.99 0.65
C VAL A 64 -1.27 -1.21 -0.84
N ALA A 65 -0.98 -0.22 -1.68
CA ALA A 65 -1.21 -0.31 -3.12
C ALA A 65 -0.35 -1.40 -3.78
N LEU A 66 0.92 -1.49 -3.41
CA LEU A 66 1.83 -2.54 -3.88
C LEU A 66 1.37 -3.93 -3.44
N LEU A 67 0.97 -4.08 -2.17
CA LEU A 67 0.44 -5.33 -1.64
C LEU A 67 -0.79 -5.78 -2.43
N ILE A 68 -1.75 -4.88 -2.65
CA ILE A 68 -2.95 -5.17 -3.42
C ILE A 68 -2.60 -5.54 -4.86
N LYS A 69 -1.70 -4.78 -5.51
CA LYS A 69 -1.24 -5.07 -6.88
C LYS A 69 -0.61 -6.46 -6.97
N GLN A 70 0.23 -6.83 -6.01
CA GLN A 70 0.89 -8.14 -5.96
C GLN A 70 -0.13 -9.26 -5.76
N VAL A 71 -0.98 -9.16 -4.74
CA VAL A 71 -2.01 -10.18 -4.45
C VAL A 71 -2.94 -10.37 -5.64
N ILE A 72 -3.45 -9.28 -6.23
CA ILE A 72 -4.31 -9.37 -7.42
C ILE A 72 -3.55 -9.92 -8.62
N GLY A 73 -2.27 -9.59 -8.76
CA GLY A 73 -1.42 -10.12 -9.82
C GLY A 73 -1.36 -11.65 -9.84
N MET A 74 -1.45 -12.27 -8.66
CA MET A 74 -1.45 -13.72 -8.46
C MET A 74 -2.82 -14.38 -8.64
N MET A 75 -3.90 -13.61 -8.82
CA MET A 75 -5.24 -14.15 -9.03
C MET A 75 -5.50 -14.44 -10.51
N ASP A 76 -6.18 -15.56 -10.80
CA ASP A 76 -6.65 -15.87 -12.16
C ASP A 76 -7.66 -14.83 -12.67
N ARG A 77 -8.60 -14.44 -11.79
CA ARG A 77 -9.63 -13.44 -12.09
C ARG A 77 -9.37 -12.17 -11.31
N LYS A 78 -8.83 -11.17 -12.01
CA LYS A 78 -8.34 -9.92 -11.40
C LYS A 78 -9.48 -8.92 -11.23
N PRO A 79 -9.84 -8.52 -10.00
CA PRO A 79 -10.82 -7.46 -9.79
C PRO A 79 -10.28 -6.11 -10.30
N HIS A 80 -10.71 -5.73 -11.50
CA HIS A 80 -10.21 -4.52 -12.20
C HIS A 80 -10.30 -3.26 -11.34
N GLN A 81 -11.38 -3.10 -10.56
CA GLN A 81 -11.57 -1.95 -9.69
C GLN A 81 -10.47 -1.82 -8.62
N LEU A 82 -10.04 -2.94 -8.03
CA LEU A 82 -8.96 -2.91 -7.02
C LEU A 82 -7.59 -2.69 -7.67
N MET A 83 -7.34 -3.26 -8.85
CA MET A 83 -6.12 -3.00 -9.61
C MET A 83 -6.01 -1.51 -9.98
N THR A 84 -7.08 -0.93 -10.52
CA THR A 84 -7.12 0.51 -10.87
C THR A 84 -6.92 1.41 -9.66
N MET A 85 -7.47 1.04 -8.50
CA MET A 85 -7.25 1.78 -7.26
C MET A 85 -5.81 1.65 -6.78
N ALA A 86 -5.21 0.46 -6.81
CA ALA A 86 -3.81 0.25 -6.48
C ALA A 86 -2.90 1.12 -7.36
N LEU A 87 -3.13 1.18 -8.68
CA LEU A 87 -2.36 2.06 -9.57
C LEU A 87 -2.48 3.55 -9.18
N LYS A 88 -3.63 4.00 -8.68
CA LYS A 88 -3.78 5.37 -8.15
C LYS A 88 -3.01 5.58 -6.84
N GLY A 89 -2.83 4.56 -6.02
CA GLY A 89 -1.98 4.62 -4.81
C GLY A 89 -0.50 4.77 -5.11
N LEU A 90 -0.05 4.38 -6.31
CA LEU A 90 1.35 4.46 -6.73
C LEU A 90 1.72 5.79 -7.40
N ARG A 91 0.83 6.79 -7.36
CA ARG A 91 1.12 8.11 -7.92
C ARG A 91 2.27 8.77 -7.17
N ARG A 92 3.14 9.47 -7.91
CA ARG A 92 4.29 10.19 -7.34
C ARG A 92 3.83 11.29 -6.37
N ASP A 93 2.81 12.08 -6.74
CA ASP A 93 2.23 13.09 -5.85
C ASP A 93 1.34 12.44 -4.77
N PRO A 94 1.66 12.57 -3.47
CA PRO A 94 0.82 12.06 -2.38
C PRO A 94 -0.61 12.61 -2.35
N LYS A 95 -0.87 13.80 -2.92
CA LYS A 95 -2.22 14.39 -2.99
C LYS A 95 -3.14 13.60 -3.92
N GLU A 96 -2.59 12.97 -4.95
CA GLU A 96 -3.34 12.16 -5.92
C GLU A 96 -3.69 10.76 -5.37
N ARG A 97 -3.05 10.34 -4.27
CA ARG A 97 -3.24 9.00 -3.72
C ARG A 97 -4.57 8.91 -2.97
N PRO A 98 -5.35 7.84 -3.18
CA PRO A 98 -6.55 7.59 -2.38
C PRO A 98 -6.19 7.34 -0.91
N GLY A 99 -7.05 7.74 0.02
CA GLY A 99 -6.84 7.43 1.44
C GLY A 99 -7.10 5.95 1.78
N LEU A 100 -6.52 5.46 2.88
CA LEU A 100 -6.68 4.07 3.34
C LEU A 100 -8.16 3.66 3.53
N LYS A 101 -9.03 4.59 3.97
CA LYS A 101 -10.48 4.33 4.08
C LYS A 101 -11.11 3.96 2.72
N THR A 102 -10.62 4.53 1.62
CA THR A 102 -11.10 4.21 0.27
C THR A 102 -10.74 2.78 -0.11
N TYR A 103 -9.52 2.35 0.20
CA TYR A 103 -9.08 0.97 0.01
C TYR A 103 -9.94 -0.01 0.77
N LEU A 104 -10.16 0.23 2.07
CA LEU A 104 -11.01 -0.63 2.90
C LEU A 104 -12.40 -0.83 2.29
N ARG A 105 -13.06 0.27 1.88
CA ARG A 105 -14.40 0.22 1.29
C ARG A 105 -14.41 -0.54 -0.03
N ALA A 106 -13.43 -0.32 -0.90
CA ALA A 106 -13.34 -1.00 -2.19
C ALA A 106 -13.10 -2.51 -2.00
N THR A 107 -12.19 -2.89 -1.11
CA THR A 107 -11.92 -4.30 -0.79
C THR A 107 -13.15 -4.98 -0.20
N GLN A 108 -13.85 -4.34 0.73
CA GLN A 108 -15.11 -4.86 1.29
C GLN A 108 -16.19 -5.07 0.23
N LYS A 109 -16.32 -4.16 -0.75
CA LYS A 109 -17.27 -4.32 -1.87
C LYS A 109 -16.92 -5.54 -2.72
N VAL A 110 -15.64 -5.73 -3.04
CA VAL A 110 -15.19 -6.89 -3.79
C VAL A 110 -15.44 -8.18 -3.01
N ILE A 111 -15.09 -8.23 -1.72
CA ILE A 111 -15.37 -9.40 -0.87
C ILE A 111 -16.88 -9.73 -0.90
N LYS A 112 -17.75 -8.75 -0.64
CA LYS A 112 -19.21 -8.95 -0.69
C LYS A 112 -19.69 -9.51 -2.02
N PHE A 113 -19.16 -8.99 -3.13
CA PHE A 113 -19.50 -9.48 -4.47
C PHE A 113 -19.09 -10.94 -4.66
N PHE A 114 -17.86 -11.30 -4.28
CA PHE A 114 -17.38 -12.68 -4.42
C PHE A 114 -18.12 -13.64 -3.48
N THR A 115 -18.38 -13.26 -2.23
CA THR A 115 -19.17 -14.07 -1.29
C THR A 115 -20.58 -14.33 -1.83
N ALA A 116 -21.28 -13.29 -2.33
CA ALA A 116 -22.63 -13.48 -2.86
C ALA A 116 -22.68 -14.31 -4.15
N LYS A 117 -21.59 -14.35 -4.93
CA LYS A 117 -21.55 -15.04 -6.22
C LYS A 117 -21.04 -16.48 -6.14
N PHE A 118 -20.21 -16.80 -5.14
CA PHE A 118 -19.48 -18.08 -5.08
C PHE A 118 -19.47 -18.74 -3.69
N GLY A 119 -19.98 -18.07 -2.65
CA GLY A 119 -20.01 -18.59 -1.27
C GLY A 119 -21.39 -18.97 -0.78
#